data_AF-A0A645CU31-F1
#
_entry.id   AF-A0A645CU31-F1
#
_cell.length_a   1.000
_cell.length_b   1.000
_cell.length_c   1.000
_cell.angle_alpha   90.00
_cell.angle_beta   90.00
_cell.angle_gamma   90.00
#
_symmetry.space_group_name_H-M   'P 1'
#
loop_
_entity.id
_entity.type
_entity.pdbx_description
1 polymer ?
#
loop_
_entity_poly.entity_id
_entity_poly.type
_entity_poly.pdbx_seq_one_letter_code
_entity_poly.pdbx_strand_id
1 'polypeptide(L)'
;MTTLSHSPARVGVEIRHTGGDILVEILNPDGSLAARGRGDRDEIELSGARLWSEQTPNLYICRCTLEINGAAIDIAETTFGIRTLSWSPSGFLVNGTPTLLRGGCIHHDNGILGACAYPVAEERKVRILKGAGFNAVRSAYNPCSDSMLAACDRLGMFVMDETWDMWYSRKNTYDYAQDFPSRYPDDIRALIARDYNHPSVILCKSASTWPSLPPACLSRQDSLPG
;
A
#
# COMPACT_ATOMS: atom_id res chain seq x y z
N MET A 1 -4.85 -7.73 4.16
CA MET A 1 -4.35 -8.82 3.31
C MET A 1 -2.83 -8.80 3.32
N THR A 2 -2.18 -9.93 3.57
CA THR A 2 -0.70 -10.01 3.66
C THR A 2 -0.18 -11.15 2.79
N THR A 3 0.85 -10.93 1.97
CA THR A 3 1.51 -12.03 1.26
C THR A 3 2.45 -12.75 2.22
N LEU A 4 2.22 -14.03 2.47
CA LEU A 4 3.05 -14.87 3.37
C LEU A 4 4.16 -15.58 2.59
N SER A 5 3.86 -16.05 1.38
CA SER A 5 4.82 -16.66 0.46
C SER A 5 4.35 -16.49 -0.98
N HIS A 6 5.27 -16.54 -1.94
CA HIS A 6 4.96 -16.48 -3.38
C HIS A 6 5.12 -17.83 -4.10
N SER A 7 5.70 -18.85 -3.44
CA SER A 7 5.86 -20.22 -3.98
C SER A 7 5.91 -21.26 -2.84
N PRO A 8 4.81 -21.98 -2.53
CA PRO A 8 3.46 -21.75 -3.06
C PRO A 8 2.94 -20.37 -2.63
N ALA A 9 2.01 -19.79 -3.39
CA ALA A 9 1.44 -18.50 -3.05
C ALA A 9 0.47 -18.64 -1.88
N ARG A 10 0.74 -17.95 -0.78
CA ARG A 10 -0.09 -17.95 0.42
C ARG A 10 -0.37 -16.54 0.87
N VAL A 11 -1.61 -16.28 1.26
CA VAL A 11 -2.05 -14.97 1.75
C VAL A 11 -2.69 -15.10 3.13
N GLY A 12 -2.31 -14.20 4.03
CA GLY A 12 -2.97 -14.00 5.31
C GLY A 12 -4.14 -13.04 5.14
N VAL A 13 -5.29 -13.45 5.68
CA VAL A 13 -6.51 -12.65 5.76
C VAL A 13 -6.73 -12.32 7.23
N GLU A 14 -6.92 -11.03 7.54
CA GLU A 14 -7.32 -10.56 8.85
C GLU A 14 -8.42 -9.51 8.66
N ILE A 15 -9.55 -9.71 9.33
CA ILE A 15 -10.77 -8.93 9.16
C ILE A 15 -11.20 -8.45 10.53
N ARG A 16 -11.53 -7.16 10.65
CA ARG A 16 -12.13 -6.61 11.86
C ARG A 16 -13.62 -6.44 11.62
N HIS A 17 -14.43 -7.09 12.45
CA HIS A 17 -15.88 -7.01 12.40
C HIS A 17 -16.47 -6.98 13.81
N THR A 18 -17.78 -6.78 13.92
CA THR A 18 -18.49 -6.82 15.20
C THR A 18 -19.75 -7.66 15.04
N GLY A 19 -19.82 -8.78 15.76
CA GLY A 19 -20.90 -9.76 15.63
C GLY A 19 -20.87 -10.52 14.30
N GLY A 20 -21.77 -11.51 14.17
CA GLY A 20 -21.93 -12.33 12.95
C GLY A 20 -20.74 -13.22 12.61
N ASP A 21 -20.94 -14.07 11.60
CA ASP A 21 -19.91 -14.91 11.01
C ASP A 21 -19.39 -14.27 9.73
N ILE A 22 -18.10 -14.46 9.43
CA ILE A 22 -17.48 -13.93 8.21
C ILE A 22 -17.28 -15.03 7.19
N LEU A 23 -17.75 -14.76 5.98
CA LEU A 23 -17.41 -15.52 4.79
C LEU A 23 -16.37 -14.75 3.97
N VAL A 24 -15.28 -15.42 3.61
CA VAL A 24 -14.20 -14.85 2.80
C VAL A 24 -14.19 -15.52 1.43
N GLU A 25 -14.17 -14.70 0.38
CA GLU A 25 -14.00 -15.14 -1.00
C GLU A 25 -12.82 -14.39 -1.62
N ILE A 26 -11.86 -15.12 -2.19
CA ILE A 26 -10.79 -14.52 -2.99
C ILE A 26 -11.12 -14.73 -4.46
N LEU A 27 -11.19 -13.64 -5.21
CA LEU A 27 -11.41 -13.66 -6.65
C LEU A 27 -10.11 -13.42 -7.41
N ASN A 28 -9.91 -14.21 -8.46
CA ASN A 28 -8.83 -14.05 -9.44
C ASN A 28 -8.96 -12.72 -10.22
N PRO A 29 -7.89 -12.28 -10.90
CA PRO A 29 -7.94 -11.11 -11.80
C PRO A 29 -9.00 -11.17 -12.90
N ASP A 30 -9.45 -12.36 -13.30
CA ASP A 30 -10.53 -12.56 -14.27
C ASP A 30 -11.94 -12.65 -13.63
N GLY A 31 -12.03 -12.46 -12.32
CA GLY A 31 -13.27 -12.50 -11.55
C GLY A 31 -13.72 -13.90 -11.11
N SER A 32 -13.02 -14.97 -11.52
CA SER A 32 -13.34 -16.33 -11.05
C SER A 32 -12.98 -16.53 -9.57
N LEU A 33 -13.71 -17.39 -8.87
CA LEU A 33 -13.42 -17.71 -7.47
C LEU A 33 -12.11 -18.52 -7.39
N ALA A 34 -11.13 -17.99 -6.65
CA ALA A 34 -9.83 -18.62 -6.43
C ALA A 34 -9.83 -19.47 -5.15
N ALA A 35 -10.44 -18.96 -4.08
CA ALA A 35 -10.52 -19.64 -2.79
C ALA A 35 -11.68 -19.11 -1.95
N ARG A 36 -12.12 -19.90 -0.98
CA ARG A 36 -13.16 -19.55 -0.02
C ARG A 36 -12.75 -20.00 1.38
N GLY A 37 -13.02 -19.16 2.36
CA GLY A 37 -12.73 -19.41 3.77
C GLY A 37 -13.88 -18.93 4.66
N ARG A 38 -13.78 -19.24 5.95
CA ARG A 38 -14.68 -18.72 6.99
C ARG A 38 -13.87 -18.30 8.21
N GLY A 39 -14.30 -17.22 8.86
CA GLY A 39 -13.65 -16.64 10.02
C GLY A 39 -12.99 -15.29 9.72
N ASP A 40 -12.48 -14.68 10.78
CA ASP A 40 -11.86 -13.35 10.79
C ASP A 40 -10.34 -13.38 10.59
N ARG A 41 -9.72 -14.55 10.75
CA ARG A 41 -8.30 -14.81 10.49
C ARG A 41 -8.12 -16.14 9.77
N ASP A 42 -7.46 -16.11 8.61
CA ASP A 42 -7.20 -17.32 7.81
C ASP A 42 -5.89 -17.18 7.02
N GLU A 43 -5.27 -18.32 6.68
CA GLU A 43 -4.12 -18.39 5.77
C GLU A 43 -4.48 -19.24 4.56
N ILE A 44 -4.69 -18.58 3.43
CA ILE A 44 -5.23 -19.20 2.22
C ILE A 44 -4.11 -19.44 1.21
N GLU A 45 -3.95 -20.68 0.77
CA GLU A 45 -3.10 -21.02 -0.37
C GLU A 45 -3.86 -20.80 -1.69
N LEU A 46 -3.21 -20.14 -2.65
CA LEU A 46 -3.75 -19.85 -3.98
C LEU A 46 -2.92 -20.58 -5.03
N SER A 47 -3.34 -21.80 -5.37
CA SER A 47 -2.65 -22.63 -6.37
C SER A 47 -2.66 -21.96 -7.74
N GLY A 48 -1.48 -21.86 -8.39
CA GLY A 48 -1.36 -21.23 -9.71
C GLY A 48 -1.53 -19.70 -9.69
N ALA A 49 -1.38 -19.06 -8.53
CA ALA A 49 -1.48 -17.61 -8.41
C ALA A 49 -0.52 -16.86 -9.35
N ARG A 50 -1.09 -15.89 -10.08
CA ARG A 50 -0.34 -14.88 -10.81
C ARG A 50 0.15 -13.79 -9.86
N LEU A 51 1.46 -13.56 -9.81
CA LEU A 51 2.07 -12.56 -8.93
C LEU A 51 1.91 -11.13 -9.49
N TRP A 52 1.90 -10.15 -8.59
CA TRP A 52 1.94 -8.74 -8.92
C TRP A 52 3.40 -8.27 -9.12
N SER A 53 3.66 -7.50 -10.16
CA SER A 53 4.93 -6.85 -10.45
C SER A 53 4.70 -5.61 -11.33
N GLU A 54 5.77 -4.86 -11.66
CA GLU A 54 5.66 -3.72 -12.58
C GLU A 54 5.25 -4.13 -14.01
N GLN A 55 5.52 -5.38 -14.42
CA GLN A 55 5.21 -5.89 -15.77
C GLN A 55 3.92 -6.71 -15.79
N THR A 56 3.61 -7.36 -14.66
CA THR A 56 2.43 -8.22 -14.52
C THR A 56 1.62 -7.77 -13.29
N PRO A 57 0.87 -6.65 -13.38
CA PRO A 57 0.12 -6.09 -12.25
C PRO A 57 -1.17 -6.88 -11.96
N ASN A 58 -1.05 -8.16 -11.61
CA ASN A 58 -2.19 -9.02 -11.32
C ASN A 58 -2.82 -8.63 -9.97
N LEU A 59 -4.09 -8.27 -9.99
CA LEU A 59 -4.86 -7.85 -8.81
C LEU A 59 -5.98 -8.85 -8.53
N TYR A 60 -6.16 -9.17 -7.26
CA TYR A 60 -7.19 -10.03 -6.72
C TYR A 60 -8.16 -9.19 -5.90
N ILE A 61 -9.37 -9.72 -5.69
CA ILE A 61 -10.35 -9.11 -4.79
C ILE A 61 -10.53 -10.06 -3.61
N CYS A 62 -10.36 -9.55 -2.40
CA CYS A 62 -10.83 -10.20 -1.19
C CYS A 62 -12.22 -9.62 -0.88
N ARG A 63 -13.25 -10.45 -1.02
CA ARG A 63 -14.63 -10.13 -0.66
C ARG A 63 -14.95 -10.78 0.67
N CYS A 64 -15.36 -9.96 1.63
CA CYS A 64 -15.77 -10.39 2.96
C CYS A 64 -17.27 -10.14 3.10
N THR A 65 -18.04 -11.18 3.40
CA THR A 65 -19.49 -11.06 3.66
C THR A 65 -19.74 -11.34 5.13
N LEU A 66 -20.41 -10.40 5.80
CA LEU A 66 -20.88 -10.57 7.18
C LEU A 66 -22.25 -11.26 7.16
N GLU A 67 -22.35 -12.42 7.80
CA GLU A 67 -23.58 -13.22 7.91
C GLU A 67 -24.13 -13.20 9.34
N ILE A 68 -25.43 -12.98 9.51
CA ILE A 68 -26.13 -13.17 10.79
C ILE A 68 -27.30 -14.12 10.53
N ASN A 69 -27.36 -15.22 11.28
CA ASN A 69 -28.39 -16.27 11.11
C ASN A 69 -28.50 -16.79 9.66
N GLY A 70 -27.37 -16.85 8.94
CA GLY A 70 -27.31 -17.32 7.55
C GLY A 70 -27.74 -16.30 6.49
N ALA A 71 -28.07 -15.06 6.87
CA ALA A 71 -28.36 -13.98 5.94
C ALA A 71 -27.16 -13.02 5.82
N ALA A 72 -26.78 -12.64 4.60
CA ALA A 72 -25.77 -11.62 4.34
C ALA A 72 -26.30 -10.24 4.75
N ILE A 73 -25.56 -9.56 5.63
CA ILE A 73 -25.91 -8.25 6.20
C ILE A 73 -25.04 -7.13 5.61
N ASP A 74 -23.77 -7.42 5.34
CA ASP A 74 -22.82 -6.45 4.78
C ASP A 74 -21.77 -7.15 3.90
N ILE A 75 -21.22 -6.42 2.93
CA ILE A 75 -20.18 -6.89 2.03
C ILE A 75 -19.10 -5.81 1.90
N ALA A 76 -17.87 -6.17 2.21
CA ALA A 76 -16.70 -5.34 1.99
C ALA A 76 -15.75 -6.00 0.98
N GLU A 77 -15.23 -5.22 0.05
CA GLU A 77 -14.24 -5.67 -0.92
C GLU A 77 -12.94 -4.90 -0.77
N THR A 78 -11.82 -5.59 -0.92
CA THR A 78 -10.49 -4.98 -0.96
C THR A 78 -9.67 -5.60 -2.07
N THR A 79 -9.08 -4.74 -2.89
CA THR A 79 -8.15 -5.17 -3.94
C THR A 79 -6.76 -5.39 -3.33
N PHE A 80 -6.06 -6.44 -3.76
CA PHE A 80 -4.68 -6.71 -3.33
C PHE A 80 -3.88 -7.37 -4.45
N GLY A 81 -2.55 -7.35 -4.33
CA GLY A 81 -1.64 -8.07 -5.23
C GLY A 81 -0.69 -8.96 -4.45
N ILE A 82 -0.40 -10.14 -5.00
CA ILE A 82 0.50 -11.11 -4.36
C ILE A 82 1.92 -10.80 -4.79
N ARG A 83 2.76 -10.32 -3.87
CA ARG A 83 4.18 -10.07 -4.13
C ARG A 83 5.03 -10.15 -2.88
N THR A 84 6.30 -10.48 -3.05
CA THR A 84 7.30 -10.34 -1.98
C THR A 84 8.30 -9.26 -2.32
N LEU A 85 8.72 -8.51 -1.31
CA LEU A 85 9.81 -7.55 -1.40
C LEU A 85 10.93 -8.03 -0.49
N SER A 86 12.16 -7.97 -0.97
CA SER A 86 13.32 -8.21 -0.14
C SER A 86 14.48 -7.29 -0.54
N TRP A 87 15.40 -7.11 0.39
CA TRP A 87 16.63 -6.38 0.18
C TRP A 87 17.79 -7.32 0.46
N SER A 88 18.76 -7.33 -0.43
CA SER A 88 19.99 -8.11 -0.29
C SER A 88 21.19 -7.21 -0.62
N PRO A 89 22.43 -7.69 -0.43
CA PRO A 89 23.62 -6.98 -0.91
C PRO A 89 23.60 -6.68 -2.42
N SER A 90 22.83 -7.43 -3.22
CA SER A 90 22.67 -7.18 -4.66
C SER A 90 21.57 -6.18 -4.99
N GLY A 91 20.87 -5.64 -3.99
CA GLY A 91 19.89 -4.56 -4.14
C GLY A 91 18.47 -4.95 -3.74
N PHE A 92 17.50 -4.27 -4.33
CA PHE A 92 16.07 -4.50 -4.12
C PHE A 92 15.57 -5.63 -5.02
N LEU A 93 14.77 -6.54 -4.45
CA LEU A 93 14.19 -7.68 -5.16
C LEU A 93 12.67 -7.67 -5.03
N VAL A 94 12.00 -7.91 -6.15
CA VAL A 94 10.56 -8.13 -6.23
C VAL A 94 10.35 -9.56 -6.69
N ASN A 95 9.63 -10.35 -5.90
CA ASN A 95 9.40 -11.78 -6.17
C ASN A 95 10.73 -12.54 -6.42
N GLY A 96 11.78 -12.21 -5.65
CA GLY A 96 13.12 -12.80 -5.79
C GLY A 96 13.94 -12.31 -6.99
N THR A 97 13.41 -11.40 -7.82
CA THR A 97 14.10 -10.86 -9.00
C THR A 97 14.70 -9.49 -8.70
N PRO A 98 16.01 -9.26 -8.93
CA PRO A 98 16.63 -7.94 -8.79
C PRO A 98 15.91 -6.90 -9.65
N THR A 99 15.49 -5.81 -9.02
CA THR A 99 14.67 -4.76 -9.65
C THR A 99 15.28 -3.40 -9.41
N LEU A 100 15.66 -2.72 -10.50
CA LEU A 100 16.13 -1.34 -10.44
C LEU A 100 14.94 -0.38 -10.49
N LEU A 101 14.87 0.54 -9.52
CA LEU A 101 13.85 1.58 -9.49
C LEU A 101 14.25 2.73 -10.43
N ARG A 102 13.52 2.86 -11.53
CA ARG A 102 13.61 3.91 -12.55
C ARG A 102 12.43 4.85 -12.31
N GLY A 103 12.68 5.90 -11.54
CA GLY A 103 11.60 6.70 -11.01
C GLY A 103 11.87 8.20 -10.95
N GLY A 104 10.81 8.93 -10.59
CA GLY A 104 10.82 10.38 -10.41
C GLY A 104 9.95 10.81 -9.25
N CYS A 105 10.13 12.05 -8.82
CA CYS A 105 9.24 12.68 -7.84
C CYS A 105 8.03 13.25 -8.56
N ILE A 106 6.86 13.08 -7.96
CA ILE A 106 5.62 13.69 -8.43
C ILE A 106 5.06 14.59 -7.34
N HIS A 107 4.37 15.64 -7.75
CA HIS A 107 3.49 16.41 -6.87
C HIS A 107 2.04 15.95 -7.06
N HIS A 108 1.19 16.31 -6.09
CA HIS A 108 -0.21 15.92 -6.07
C HIS A 108 -1.06 16.67 -7.11
N ASP A 109 -0.53 17.72 -7.73
CA ASP A 109 -1.28 18.51 -8.69
C ASP A 109 -1.53 17.76 -10.02
N ASN A 110 -2.60 18.17 -10.70
CA ASN A 110 -3.01 17.70 -12.02
C ASN A 110 -3.13 18.88 -12.99
N GLY A 111 -2.18 19.82 -12.94
CA GLY A 111 -2.17 21.02 -13.79
C GLY A 111 -3.35 21.95 -13.49
N ILE A 112 -4.21 22.22 -14.48
CA ILE A 112 -5.36 23.13 -14.32
C ILE A 112 -6.40 22.64 -13.30
N LEU A 113 -6.41 21.33 -13.01
CA LEU A 113 -7.28 20.74 -11.99
C LEU A 113 -6.79 21.01 -10.57
N GLY A 114 -5.60 21.59 -10.40
CA GLY A 114 -4.97 21.78 -9.10
C GLY A 114 -4.83 20.45 -8.37
N ALA A 115 -5.17 20.43 -7.08
CA ALA A 115 -5.01 19.27 -6.20
C ALA A 115 -6.14 18.22 -6.30
N CYS A 116 -7.13 18.40 -7.18
CA CYS A 116 -8.23 17.45 -7.31
C CYS A 116 -7.76 16.12 -7.93
N ALA A 117 -7.78 15.05 -7.14
CA ALA A 117 -7.28 13.72 -7.50
C ALA A 117 -8.37 12.83 -8.17
N TYR A 118 -8.86 13.27 -9.33
CA TYR A 118 -9.82 12.47 -10.10
C TYR A 118 -9.17 11.18 -10.62
N PRO A 119 -9.84 10.00 -10.54
CA PRO A 119 -9.28 8.73 -10.97
C PRO A 119 -8.68 8.74 -12.39
N VAL A 120 -9.38 9.39 -13.33
CA VAL A 120 -8.94 9.49 -14.74
C VAL A 120 -7.69 10.38 -14.89
N ALA A 121 -7.55 11.42 -14.07
CA ALA A 121 -6.40 12.31 -14.11
C ALA A 121 -5.14 11.62 -13.57
N GLU A 122 -5.26 10.93 -12.43
CA GLU A 122 -4.15 10.16 -11.86
C GLU A 122 -3.76 8.98 -12.75
N GLU A 123 -4.72 8.25 -13.31
CA GLU A 123 -4.43 7.17 -14.25
C GLU A 123 -3.71 7.68 -15.51
N ARG A 124 -4.14 8.83 -16.05
CA ARG A 124 -3.42 9.49 -17.15
C ARG A 124 -1.98 9.82 -16.77
N LYS A 125 -1.75 10.37 -15.57
CA LYS A 125 -0.41 10.71 -15.07
C LYS A 125 0.48 9.47 -14.99
N VAL A 126 0.01 8.41 -14.35
CA VAL A 126 0.75 7.13 -14.22
C VAL A 126 1.04 6.52 -15.58
N ARG A 127 0.07 6.51 -16.50
CA ARG A 127 0.25 5.96 -17.85
C ARG A 127 1.31 6.71 -18.65
N ILE A 128 1.37 8.05 -18.55
CA ILE A 128 2.40 8.85 -19.22
C ILE A 128 3.79 8.50 -18.68
N LEU A 129 3.94 8.43 -17.36
CA LEU A 129 5.21 8.07 -16.72
C LEU A 129 5.65 6.64 -17.11
N LYS A 130 4.71 5.69 -17.06
CA LYS A 130 4.96 4.31 -17.47
C LYS A 130 5.39 4.21 -18.94
N GLY A 131 4.72 4.96 -19.82
CA GLY A 131 5.09 5.06 -21.25
C GLY A 131 6.45 5.69 -21.49
N ALA A 132 6.93 6.55 -20.58
CA ALA A 132 8.27 7.12 -20.60
C ALA A 132 9.35 6.17 -20.02
N GLY A 133 8.97 4.96 -19.59
CA GLY A 133 9.89 3.95 -19.06
C GLY A 133 10.07 3.96 -17.54
N PHE A 134 9.26 4.76 -16.81
CA PHE A 134 9.28 4.77 -15.35
C PHE A 134 8.60 3.51 -14.81
N ASN A 135 9.17 2.96 -13.74
CA ASN A 135 8.56 1.89 -12.97
C ASN A 135 8.33 2.25 -11.50
N ALA A 136 8.79 3.43 -11.06
CA ALA A 136 8.61 3.89 -9.70
C ALA A 136 8.28 5.38 -9.65
N VAL A 137 7.51 5.78 -8.64
CA VAL A 137 7.26 7.18 -8.30
C VAL A 137 7.44 7.41 -6.81
N ARG A 138 7.84 8.62 -6.44
CA ARG A 138 7.82 9.10 -5.05
C ARG A 138 6.81 10.22 -4.92
N SER A 139 5.88 10.08 -3.98
CA SER A 139 4.96 11.17 -3.65
C SER A 139 5.72 12.27 -2.91
N ALA A 140 6.05 13.36 -3.59
CA ALA A 140 6.75 14.49 -2.98
C ALA A 140 5.72 15.60 -2.69
N TYR A 141 5.38 15.92 -1.44
CA TYR A 141 5.95 15.46 -0.17
C TYR A 141 4.83 15.17 0.83
N ASN A 142 3.76 14.56 0.34
CA ASN A 142 2.53 14.28 1.07
C ASN A 142 1.99 12.93 0.62
N PRO A 143 1.09 12.31 1.41
CA PRO A 143 0.51 11.02 1.05
C PRO A 143 -0.11 11.05 -0.34
N CYS A 144 0.08 9.98 -1.10
CA CYS A 144 -0.63 9.79 -2.35
C CYS A 144 -2.15 9.77 -2.12
N SER A 145 -2.89 10.17 -3.14
CA SER A 145 -4.34 9.96 -3.16
C SER A 145 -4.66 8.50 -3.43
N ASP A 146 -5.80 8.03 -2.92
CA ASP A 146 -6.27 6.66 -3.16
C ASP A 146 -6.43 6.38 -4.67
N SER A 147 -6.87 7.38 -5.43
CA SER A 147 -6.94 7.35 -6.90
C SER A 147 -5.59 7.08 -7.56
N MET A 148 -4.51 7.71 -7.06
CA MET A 148 -3.15 7.52 -7.56
C MET A 148 -2.63 6.13 -7.21
N LEU A 149 -2.80 5.68 -5.97
CA LEU A 149 -2.38 4.34 -5.55
C LEU A 149 -3.11 3.25 -6.33
N ALA A 150 -4.42 3.39 -6.51
CA ALA A 150 -5.21 2.47 -7.33
C ALA A 150 -4.75 2.44 -8.79
N ALA A 151 -4.39 3.59 -9.38
CA ALA A 151 -3.82 3.64 -10.73
C ALA A 151 -2.44 2.95 -10.79
N CYS A 152 -1.59 3.17 -9.79
CA CYS A 152 -0.28 2.51 -9.68
C CYS A 152 -0.40 0.99 -9.55
N ASP A 153 -1.36 0.50 -8.75
CA ASP A 153 -1.64 -0.93 -8.62
C ASP A 153 -2.04 -1.55 -9.95
N ARG A 154 -2.96 -0.91 -10.69
CA ARG A 154 -3.46 -1.43 -11.98
C ARG A 154 -2.41 -1.37 -13.09
N LEU A 155 -1.57 -0.34 -13.10
CA LEU A 155 -0.60 -0.11 -14.17
C LEU A 155 0.80 -0.66 -13.86
N GLY A 156 1.02 -1.23 -12.68
CA GLY A 156 2.31 -1.78 -12.28
C GLY A 156 3.35 -0.69 -12.06
N MET A 157 3.05 0.30 -11.23
CA MET A 157 3.98 1.36 -10.82
C MET A 157 4.31 1.19 -9.34
N PHE A 158 5.59 1.10 -8.99
CA PHE A 158 6.00 1.12 -7.58
C PHE A 158 5.86 2.51 -6.99
N VAL A 159 5.45 2.59 -5.73
CA VAL A 159 5.23 3.85 -5.02
C VAL A 159 6.08 3.87 -3.75
N MET A 160 6.82 4.97 -3.60
CA MET A 160 7.37 5.40 -2.32
C MET A 160 6.43 6.48 -1.78
N ASP A 161 5.60 6.12 -0.80
CA ASP A 161 4.61 7.03 -0.24
C ASP A 161 5.24 7.85 0.89
N GLU A 162 5.28 9.18 0.74
CA GLU A 162 5.95 10.08 1.69
C GLU A 162 4.93 10.79 2.56
N THR A 163 5.16 10.81 3.87
CA THR A 163 4.15 11.26 4.83
C THR A 163 4.06 12.79 4.96
N TRP A 164 5.17 13.52 4.91
CA TRP A 164 5.21 14.98 5.06
C TRP A 164 6.56 15.52 4.58
N ASP A 165 6.65 16.83 4.40
CA ASP A 165 7.86 17.52 3.93
C ASP A 165 8.70 18.16 5.06
N MET A 166 8.16 18.25 6.28
CA MET A 166 8.83 18.91 7.40
C MET A 166 8.49 18.29 8.76
N TRP A 167 9.44 18.40 9.68
CA TRP A 167 9.39 17.81 11.02
C TRP A 167 9.24 18.92 12.07
N TYR A 168 10.30 19.22 12.82
CA TYR A 168 10.30 20.26 13.86
C TYR A 168 10.63 21.66 13.33
N SER A 169 11.33 21.75 12.21
CA SER A 169 11.72 23.03 11.60
C SER A 169 10.72 23.42 10.53
N ARG A 170 10.20 24.65 10.66
CA ARG A 170 9.33 25.27 9.65
C ARG A 170 10.14 25.62 8.40
N LYS A 171 9.55 25.39 7.24
CA LYS A 171 9.94 25.97 5.95
C LYS A 171 9.06 27.18 5.59
N ASN A 172 7.82 27.21 6.06
CA ASN A 172 6.85 28.29 5.88
C ASN A 172 6.16 28.68 7.20
N THR A 173 5.57 29.87 7.24
CA THR A 173 4.94 30.41 8.46
C THR A 173 3.89 29.47 9.07
N TYR A 174 3.07 28.84 8.23
CA TYR A 174 1.89 28.03 8.60
C TYR A 174 1.96 26.59 8.06
N ASP A 175 3.16 26.00 8.03
CA ASP A 175 3.30 24.60 7.61
C ASP A 175 3.02 23.59 8.74
N TYR A 176 3.13 22.32 8.38
CA TYR A 176 2.84 21.19 9.25
C TYR A 176 3.81 21.05 10.44
N ALA A 177 4.96 21.74 10.47
CA ALA A 177 5.90 21.62 11.59
C ALA A 177 5.32 22.11 12.93
N GLN A 178 4.24 22.88 12.89
CA GLN A 178 3.48 23.30 14.08
C GLN A 178 2.75 22.13 14.76
N ASP A 179 2.22 21.22 13.95
CA ASP A 179 1.40 20.09 14.39
C ASP A 179 2.21 18.80 14.48
N PHE A 180 3.34 18.72 13.76
CA PHE A 180 4.17 17.53 13.66
C PHE A 180 4.43 16.85 15.01
N PRO A 181 4.92 17.50 16.07
CA PRO A 181 5.28 16.82 17.32
C PRO A 181 4.11 16.09 18.01
N SER A 182 2.88 16.56 17.82
CA SER A 182 1.69 15.97 18.43
C SER A 182 0.94 15.02 17.49
N ARG A 183 1.17 15.10 16.18
CA ARG A 183 0.37 14.38 15.16
C ARG A 183 1.12 13.28 14.41
N TYR A 184 2.45 13.36 14.29
CA TYR A 184 3.22 12.42 13.46
C TYR A 184 2.98 10.93 13.76
N PRO A 185 2.75 10.49 15.03
CA PRO A 185 2.50 9.07 15.29
C PRO A 185 1.15 8.62 14.72
N ASP A 186 0.13 9.47 14.80
CA ASP A 186 -1.21 9.17 14.29
C ASP A 186 -1.25 9.19 12.77
N ASP A 187 -0.53 10.14 12.16
CA ASP A 187 -0.45 10.24 10.70
C ASP A 187 0.27 9.05 10.07
N ILE A 188 1.34 8.53 10.71
CA ILE A 188 1.98 7.28 10.26
C ILE A 188 1.01 6.11 10.37
N ARG A 189 0.29 5.99 11.50
CA ARG A 189 -0.68 4.91 11.69
C ARG A 189 -1.79 4.98 10.65
N ALA A 190 -2.30 6.18 10.37
CA ALA A 190 -3.34 6.41 9.37
C ALA A 190 -2.84 6.06 7.97
N LEU A 191 -1.65 6.52 7.58
CA LEU A 191 -1.05 6.20 6.28
C LEU A 191 -0.89 4.68 6.11
N ILE A 192 -0.26 4.02 7.08
CA ILE A 192 -0.04 2.56 7.01
C ILE A 192 -1.38 1.83 6.97
N ALA A 193 -2.34 2.19 7.82
CA ALA A 193 -3.63 1.50 7.86
C ALA A 193 -4.41 1.65 6.54
N ARG A 194 -4.35 2.82 5.92
CA ARG A 194 -4.99 3.09 4.61
C ARG A 194 -4.27 2.35 3.49
N ASP A 195 -2.93 2.41 3.47
CA ASP A 195 -2.17 2.05 2.28
C ASP A 195 -1.66 0.59 2.29
N TYR A 196 -1.85 -0.12 3.40
CA TYR A 196 -1.33 -1.48 3.65
C TYR A 196 -1.61 -2.48 2.52
N ASN A 197 -2.81 -2.42 1.94
CA ASN A 197 -3.25 -3.42 0.95
C ASN A 197 -2.80 -3.09 -0.49
N HIS A 198 -2.21 -1.92 -0.74
CA HIS A 198 -1.75 -1.53 -2.07
C HIS A 198 -0.46 -2.27 -2.44
N PRO A 199 -0.46 -3.19 -3.43
CA PRO A 199 0.76 -3.83 -3.87
C PRO A 199 1.75 -2.85 -4.50
N SER A 200 1.32 -1.69 -4.99
CA SER A 200 2.24 -0.66 -5.49
C SER A 200 3.14 -0.04 -4.42
N VAL A 201 2.71 0.04 -3.16
CA VAL A 201 3.45 0.74 -2.10
C VAL A 201 4.58 -0.14 -1.58
N ILE A 202 5.82 0.19 -1.97
CA ILE A 202 7.02 -0.59 -1.62
C ILE A 202 7.79 -0.01 -0.44
N LEU A 203 7.59 1.27 -0.14
CA LEU A 203 8.28 2.02 0.91
C LEU A 203 7.33 3.09 1.45
N CYS A 204 7.12 3.10 2.77
CA CYS A 204 6.56 4.26 3.48
C CYS A 204 7.72 5.11 3.99
N LYS A 205 7.80 6.36 3.54
CA LYS A 205 8.93 7.25 3.79
C LYS A 205 8.53 8.38 4.73
N SER A 206 9.30 8.56 5.80
CA SER A 206 9.29 9.79 6.60
C SER A 206 10.18 10.86 5.96
N ALA A 207 9.83 12.15 6.11
CA ALA A 207 10.29 13.25 5.23
C ALA A 207 11.76 13.27 4.78
N SER A 208 11.94 13.85 3.60
CA SER A 208 13.18 13.94 2.85
C SER A 208 14.28 14.89 3.35
N THR A 209 14.04 15.83 4.26
CA THR A 209 15.03 16.89 4.55
C THR A 209 15.28 17.12 6.04
N TRP A 210 16.27 16.42 6.64
CA TRP A 210 17.18 16.83 7.72
C TRP A 210 18.28 15.74 7.90
N PRO A 211 19.51 16.05 8.37
CA PRO A 211 20.55 15.06 8.64
C PRO A 211 20.11 14.20 9.82
N SER A 212 20.03 12.88 9.59
CA SER A 212 19.94 11.79 10.59
C SER A 212 19.27 12.14 11.94
N LEU A 213 18.12 11.52 12.21
CA LEU A 213 17.57 11.42 13.56
C LEU A 213 18.68 10.94 14.52
N PRO A 214 18.87 11.58 15.69
CA PRO A 214 19.80 11.07 16.69
C PRO A 214 19.41 9.64 17.09
N PRO A 215 20.38 8.73 17.33
CA PRO A 215 20.13 7.30 17.59
C PRO A 215 19.17 7.00 18.75
N ALA A 216 18.90 7.97 19.62
CA ALA A 216 18.08 7.82 20.82
C ALA A 216 16.58 7.57 20.56
N CYS A 217 16.08 7.78 19.33
CA CYS A 217 14.67 7.53 19.00
C CYS A 217 14.39 6.09 18.53
N LEU A 218 15.41 5.26 18.29
CA LEU A 218 15.26 3.87 17.83
C LEU A 218 15.40 2.83 18.94
N SER A 219 15.65 3.23 20.20
CA SER A 219 16.00 2.31 21.29
C SER A 219 14.89 2.04 22.32
N ARG A 220 13.62 2.35 22.04
CA ARG A 220 12.49 1.93 22.89
C ARG A 220 11.53 1.01 22.15
N GLN A 221 12.01 -0.18 21.80
CA GLN A 221 11.16 -1.35 21.54
C GLN A 221 11.31 -2.46 22.60
N ASP A 222 12.20 -2.31 23.58
CA ASP A 222 12.33 -3.26 24.68
C ASP A 222 11.69 -2.71 25.95
N SER A 223 10.39 -2.91 26.13
CA SER A 223 9.71 -3.14 27.43
C SER A 223 8.19 -2.97 27.32
N LEU A 224 7.47 -4.09 27.14
CA LEU A 224 6.15 -4.27 27.73
C LEU A 224 6.19 -5.59 28.53
N PRO A 225 5.82 -5.59 29.82
CA PRO A 225 5.84 -6.78 30.66
C PRO A 225 4.69 -7.74 30.28
N GLY A 226 4.90 -9.02 30.58
CA GLY A 226 4.00 -10.13 30.25
C GLY A 226 2.80 -10.31 31.18
#